data_AF-A0A6I5H4P0-F1
#
_entry.id   AF-A0A6I5H4P0-F1
#
_cell.length_a   1.000
_cell.length_b   1.000
_cell.length_c   1.000
_cell.angle_alpha   90.00
_cell.angle_beta   90.00
_cell.angle_gamma   90.00
#
_symmetry.space_group_name_H-M   'P 1'
#
loop_
_entity.id
_entity.type
_entity.pdbx_description
1 polymer ?
#
loop_
_entity_poly.entity_id
_entity_poly.type
_entity_poly.pdbx_seq_one_letter_code
_entity_poly.pdbx_strand_id
1 'polypeptide(L)'
;MTTVAELQPDPNREVRIVSHRESRNGVYHDGIVRAVTCANADQNLYAVTLYRPTYSDESTCYVYGTDQVTEPTRRAAPADTERSYADRQRAFDRQNAGLPPEDN
;
A
#
# COMPACT_ATOMS: atom_id res chain seq x y z
N MET A 1 -6.38 -6.30 -20.57
CA MET A 1 -6.67 -5.47 -19.39
C MET A 1 -7.24 -6.41 -18.35
N THR A 2 -6.63 -6.49 -17.16
CA THR A 2 -7.04 -7.44 -16.12
C THR A 2 -7.91 -6.74 -15.09
N THR A 3 -8.93 -7.44 -14.62
CA THR A 3 -9.87 -6.94 -13.61
C THR A 3 -9.70 -7.68 -12.29
N VAL A 4 -10.27 -7.16 -11.21
CA VAL A 4 -10.22 -7.81 -9.89
C VAL A 4 -10.87 -9.19 -9.91
N ALA A 5 -11.95 -9.39 -10.66
CA ALA A 5 -12.61 -10.69 -10.76
C ALA A 5 -11.72 -11.78 -11.40
N GLU A 6 -10.75 -11.37 -12.22
CA GLU A 6 -9.78 -12.25 -12.87
C GLU A 6 -8.46 -12.36 -12.09
N LEU A 7 -8.32 -11.60 -11.02
CA LEU A 7 -7.09 -11.51 -10.23
C LEU A 7 -6.85 -12.80 -9.46
N GLN A 8 -5.64 -13.34 -9.57
CA GLN A 8 -5.19 -14.51 -8.82
C GLN A 8 -4.05 -14.12 -7.89
N PRO A 9 -3.91 -14.76 -6.72
CA PRO A 9 -2.74 -14.61 -5.88
C PRO A 9 -1.46 -14.97 -6.63
N ASP A 10 -0.48 -14.07 -6.60
CA ASP A 10 0.85 -14.28 -7.18
C ASP A 10 1.90 -13.65 -6.25
N PRO A 11 2.72 -14.46 -5.56
CA PRO A 11 3.70 -13.96 -4.59
C PRO A 11 4.86 -13.20 -5.25
N ASN A 12 5.06 -13.32 -6.56
CA ASN A 12 6.16 -12.71 -7.28
C ASN A 12 5.77 -11.42 -8.00
N ARG A 13 4.48 -11.07 -7.99
CA ARG A 13 3.92 -9.94 -8.73
C ARG A 13 3.27 -8.95 -7.79
N GLU A 14 3.76 -7.71 -7.87
CA GLU A 14 3.10 -6.56 -7.26
C GLU A 14 2.09 -5.97 -8.25
N VAL A 15 0.91 -5.59 -7.76
CA VAL A 15 -0.17 -5.03 -8.55
C VAL A 15 -0.67 -3.72 -7.95
N ARG A 16 -1.36 -2.94 -8.78
CA ARG A 16 -2.14 -1.77 -8.40
C ARG A 16 -3.60 -1.98 -8.78
N ILE A 17 -4.48 -1.96 -7.79
CA ILE A 17 -5.93 -1.94 -8.00
C ILE A 17 -6.39 -0.49 -7.98
N VAL A 18 -7.08 -0.06 -9.03
CA VAL A 18 -7.64 1.29 -9.15
C VAL A 18 -9.15 1.22 -8.94
N SER A 19 -9.62 1.76 -7.82
CA SER A 19 -11.04 1.83 -7.48
C SER A 19 -11.54 3.27 -7.52
N HIS A 20 -12.62 3.54 -8.25
CA HIS A 20 -13.22 4.88 -8.32
C HIS A 20 -14.42 5.06 -7.38
N ARG A 21 -14.60 4.16 -6.41
CA ARG A 21 -15.79 4.10 -5.55
C ARG A 21 -15.97 5.33 -4.66
N GLU A 22 -14.88 5.81 -4.07
CA GLU A 22 -14.93 6.88 -3.05
C GLU A 22 -14.35 8.21 -3.55
N SER A 23 -13.72 8.21 -4.72
CA SER A 23 -13.02 9.37 -5.25
C SER A 23 -13.03 9.39 -6.77
N ARG A 24 -13.37 10.56 -7.33
CA ARG A 24 -13.23 10.82 -8.77
C ARG A 24 -11.79 10.63 -9.25
N ASN A 25 -10.82 10.86 -8.37
CA ASN A 25 -9.39 10.70 -8.65
C ASN A 25 -8.90 9.25 -8.52
N GLY A 26 -9.78 8.32 -8.11
CA GLY A 26 -9.42 6.94 -7.82
C GLY A 26 -8.73 6.78 -6.46
N VAL A 27 -8.97 5.64 -5.83
CA VAL A 27 -8.23 5.11 -4.69
C VAL A 27 -7.35 3.98 -5.24
N TYR A 28 -6.08 4.01 -4.86
CA TYR A 28 -5.07 3.07 -5.33
C TYR A 28 -4.72 2.10 -4.21
N HIS A 29 -4.78 0.81 -4.50
CA HIS A 29 -4.33 -0.23 -3.59
C HIS A 29 -3.17 -0.97 -4.23
N ASP A 30 -1.97 -0.75 -3.69
CA ASP A 30 -0.75 -1.37 -4.17
C ASP A 30 -0.35 -2.52 -3.25
N GLY A 31 0.20 -3.59 -3.82
CA GLY A 31 0.80 -4.68 -3.07
C GLY A 31 0.84 -6.01 -3.83
N ILE A 32 1.35 -7.03 -3.16
CA ILE A 32 1.39 -8.41 -3.63
C ILE A 32 0.09 -9.09 -3.20
N VAL A 33 -0.61 -9.71 -4.14
CA VAL A 33 -1.90 -10.37 -3.87
C VAL A 33 -1.66 -11.66 -3.10
N ARG A 34 -2.18 -11.73 -1.87
CA ARG A 34 -2.15 -12.93 -1.02
C ARG A 34 -3.41 -13.76 -1.13
N ALA A 35 -4.57 -13.11 -1.20
CA ALA A 35 -5.85 -13.76 -1.28
C ALA A 35 -6.87 -12.89 -2.03
N VAL A 36 -7.79 -13.54 -2.73
CA VAL A 36 -8.93 -12.91 -3.39
C VAL A 36 -10.16 -13.75 -3.06
N THR A 37 -11.15 -13.14 -2.41
CA THR A 37 -12.38 -13.82 -2.00
C THR A 37 -13.59 -13.01 -2.48
N CYS A 38 -14.56 -13.67 -3.11
CA CYS A 38 -15.84 -13.05 -3.42
C CYS A 38 -16.60 -12.77 -2.12
N ALA A 39 -16.75 -11.49 -1.76
CA ALA A 39 -17.41 -11.07 -0.52
C ALA A 39 -18.93 -10.96 -0.72
N ASN A 40 -19.36 -10.49 -1.90
CA ASN A 40 -20.76 -10.45 -2.30
C ASN A 40 -20.88 -10.55 -3.82
N ALA A 41 -21.40 -11.68 -4.32
CA ALA A 41 -21.53 -11.92 -5.75
C ALA A 41 -22.56 -11.01 -6.43
N ASP A 42 -23.68 -10.70 -5.76
CA ASP A 42 -24.74 -9.85 -6.32
C ASP A 42 -24.27 -8.42 -6.56
N GLN A 43 -23.35 -7.94 -5.71
CA GLN A 43 -22.74 -6.62 -5.81
C GLN A 43 -21.41 -6.61 -6.55
N ASN A 44 -20.97 -7.76 -7.08
CA ASN A 44 -19.66 -7.93 -7.69
C ASN A 44 -18.52 -7.43 -6.79
N LEU A 45 -18.60 -7.69 -5.48
CA LEU A 45 -17.66 -7.18 -4.48
C LEU A 45 -16.67 -8.26 -4.04
N TYR A 46 -15.39 -7.93 -4.05
CA TYR A 46 -14.30 -8.83 -3.69
C TYR A 46 -13.49 -8.26 -2.53
N ALA A 47 -13.12 -9.12 -1.59
CA ALA A 47 -12.12 -8.84 -0.58
C ALA A 47 -10.75 -9.30 -1.11
N VAL A 48 -9.83 -8.35 -1.27
CA VAL A 48 -8.47 -8.62 -1.75
C VAL A 48 -7.48 -8.32 -0.64
N THR A 49 -6.72 -9.32 -0.22
CA THR A 49 -5.64 -9.16 0.76
C THR A 49 -4.33 -8.89 0.02
N LEU A 50 -3.74 -7.73 0.32
CA LEU A 50 -2.50 -7.24 -0.26
C LEU A 50 -1.42 -7.17 0.82
N TYR A 51 -0.28 -7.80 0.56
CA TYR A 51 0.94 -7.59 1.32
C TYR A 51 1.70 -6.39 0.71
N ARG A 52 2.07 -5.41 1.52
CA ARG A 52 2.84 -4.23 1.06
C ARG A 52 4.28 -4.34 1.53
N PRO A 53 5.23 -4.71 0.65
CA PRO A 53 6.62 -4.89 1.04
C PRO A 53 7.25 -3.65 1.69
N THR A 54 6.88 -2.47 1.21
CA THR A 54 7.37 -1.17 1.73
C THR A 54 7.07 -0.95 3.21
N TYR A 55 5.94 -1.46 3.71
CA TYR A 55 5.49 -1.26 5.09
C TYR A 55 5.55 -2.55 5.92
N SER A 56 5.89 -3.68 5.28
CA SER A 56 5.86 -5.02 5.89
C SER A 56 4.52 -5.34 6.56
N ASP A 57 3.42 -4.88 5.95
CA ASP A 57 2.06 -5.07 6.47
C ASP A 57 1.16 -5.80 5.46
N GLU A 58 0.06 -6.35 5.97
CA GLU A 58 -1.02 -6.89 5.15
C GLU A 58 -2.29 -6.07 5.39
N SER A 59 -2.99 -5.77 4.30
CA SER A 59 -4.25 -5.03 4.35
C SER A 59 -5.26 -5.66 3.41
N THR A 60 -6.52 -5.69 3.83
CA THR A 60 -7.62 -6.18 2.98
C THR A 60 -8.42 -4.98 2.48
N CYS A 61 -8.55 -4.85 1.16
CA CYS A 61 -9.42 -3.87 0.53
C CYS A 61 -10.66 -4.54 -0.06
N TYR A 62 -11.77 -3.81 -0.08
CA TYR A 62 -13.03 -4.25 -0.68
C TYR A 62 -13.27 -3.47 -1.98
N VAL A 63 -13.13 -4.16 -3.09
CA VAL A 63 -13.10 -3.58 -4.45
C VAL A 63 -14.08 -4.30 -5.35
N TYR A 64 -14.57 -3.64 -6.41
CA TYR A 64 -15.47 -4.30 -7.34
C TYR A 64 -14.69 -5.20 -8.29
N GLY A 65 -15.31 -6.29 -8.72
CA GLY A 65 -14.74 -7.21 -9.70
C GLY A 65 -14.38 -6.53 -11.02
N THR A 66 -15.04 -5.41 -11.34
CA THR A 66 -14.78 -4.56 -12.53
C THR A 66 -13.64 -3.55 -12.33
N ASP A 67 -13.13 -3.38 -11.11
CA ASP A 67 -12.03 -2.45 -10.85
C ASP A 67 -10.77 -2.92 -11.60
N GLN A 68 -9.98 -1.95 -12.06
CA GLN A 68 -8.87 -2.19 -12.96
C GLN A 68 -7.63 -2.63 -12.18
N VAL A 69 -6.96 -3.67 -12.66
CA VAL A 69 -5.67 -4.11 -12.13
C VAL A 69 -4.57 -3.75 -13.12
N THR A 70 -3.61 -2.95 -12.65
CA THR A 70 -2.48 -2.46 -13.42
C THR A 70 -1.17 -2.75 -12.71
N GLU A 71 -0.04 -2.46 -13.34
CA GLU A 71 1.26 -2.50 -12.67
C GLU A 71 1.45 -1.24 -11.81
N PRO A 72 2.15 -1.34 -10.66
CA PRO A 72 2.47 -0.17 -9.85
C PRO A 72 3.35 0.80 -10.65
N THR A 73 2.84 2.00 -10.98
CA THR A 73 3.59 2.99 -11.78
C THR A 73 4.71 3.69 -11.02
N ARG A 74 4.76 3.52 -9.69
CA ARG A 74 5.78 4.08 -8.82
C ARG A 74 5.94 3.15 -7.62
N ARG A 75 7.05 2.41 -7.55
CA ARG A 75 7.48 1.82 -6.28
C ARG A 75 7.77 2.98 -5.34
N ALA A 76 6.96 3.13 -4.29
CA ALA A 76 7.34 4.03 -3.21
C ALA A 76 8.73 3.58 -2.73
N ALA A 77 9.68 4.52 -2.62
CA ALA A 77 10.95 4.22 -1.99
C ALA A 77 10.68 3.57 -0.62
N PRO A 78 11.49 2.60 -0.18
CA PRO A 78 11.37 2.06 1.16
C PRO A 78 11.23 3.21 2.15
N ALA A 79 10.26 3.13 3.06
CA ALA A 79 10.19 4.11 4.14
C ALA A 79 11.56 4.09 4.83
N ASP A 80 12.22 5.26 4.91
CA ASP A 80 13.56 5.43 5.48
C ASP A 80 13.47 5.23 7.02
N THR A 81 13.23 3.99 7.45
CA THR A 81 12.96 3.64 8.85
C THR A 81 14.21 3.78 9.71
N GLU A 82 15.38 3.43 9.17
CA GLU A 82 16.67 3.58 9.87
C GLU A 82 17.08 5.05 10.01
N ARG A 83 16.92 5.85 8.94
CA ARG A 83 17.21 7.29 8.98
C ARG A 83 16.31 7.99 9.99
N SER A 84 15.02 7.67 10.00
CA SER A 84 14.03 8.17 10.97
C SER A 84 14.37 7.87 12.44
N TYR A 85 14.98 6.72 12.74
CA TYR A 85 15.35 6.37 14.12
C TYR A 85 16.64 7.09 14.54
N ALA A 86 17.66 7.09 13.68
CA ALA A 86 18.92 7.79 13.94
C ALA A 86 18.70 9.31 14.08
N ASP A 87 17.86 9.90 13.23
CA ASP A 87 17.52 11.32 13.29
C ASP A 87 16.72 11.67 14.56
N ARG A 88 15.80 10.78 14.99
CA ARG A 88 15.10 10.93 16.28
C ARG A 88 16.04 10.84 17.48
N GLN A 89 16.98 9.89 17.47
CA GLN A 89 17.96 9.74 18.55
C GLN A 89 18.89 10.96 18.60
N ARG A 90 19.38 11.45 17.46
CA ARG A 90 20.19 12.67 17.39
C ARG A 90 19.44 13.91 17.89
N ALA A 91 18.17 14.05 17.54
CA ALA A 91 17.34 15.15 18.02
C ALA A 91 17.14 15.10 19.55
N PHE A 92 16.89 13.91 20.11
CA PHE A 92 16.78 13.70 21.55
C PHE A 92 18.10 14.00 22.29
N ASP A 93 19.23 13.52 21.77
CA ASP A 93 20.55 13.76 22.34
C ASP A 93 20.93 15.25 22.32
N ARG A 94 20.59 15.98 21.24
CA ARG A 94 20.78 17.44 21.16
C ARG A 94 19.93 18.21 22.16
N GLN A 95 18.67 17.82 22.32
CA GLN A 95 17.77 18.46 23.28
C GLN A 95 18.31 18.32 24.71
N ASN A 96 18.81 17.14 25.07
CA ASN A 96 19.47 16.91 26.36
C ASN A 96 20.79 17.68 26.49
N ALA A 97 21.52 17.89 25.39
CA ALA A 97 22.74 18.68 25.35
C ALA A 97 22.50 20.21 25.29
N GLY A 98 21.24 20.68 25.24
CA GLY A 98 20.91 22.11 25.11
C GLY A 98 21.33 22.72 23.78
N LEU A 99 21.55 21.91 22.75
CA LEU A 99 21.97 22.35 21.43
C LEU A 99 20.76 22.73 20.56
N PRO A 100 20.90 23.76 19.70
CA PRO A 100 19.83 24.15 18.78
C PRO A 100 19.50 23.03 17.77
N PRO A 101 18.28 23.01 17.21
CA PRO A 101 17.91 22.05 16.17
C PRO A 101 18.79 22.22 14.93
N GLU A 102 18.99 21.13 14.17
CA GLU A 102 19.68 21.17 12.89
C GLU A 102 18.75 21.83 11.85
N ASP A 103 19.27 22.82 11.12
CA ASP A 103 18.59 23.37 9.95
C ASP A 103 18.63 22.33 8.82
N ASN A 104 17.46 22.03 8.24
CA ASN A 104 17.29 21.10 7.12
C ASN A 104 17.89 21.61 5.81
#